data_AF-A0A973V3I6-F1
#
_entry.id   AF-A0A973V3I6-F1
#
_cell.length_a   1.000
_cell.length_b   1.000
_cell.length_c   1.000
_cell.angle_alpha   90.00
_cell.angle_beta   90.00
_cell.angle_gamma   90.00
#
_symmetry.space_group_name_H-M   'P 1'
#
loop_
_entity.id
_entity.type
_entity.pdbx_description
1 polymer ?
#
loop_
_entity_poly.entity_id
_entity_poly.type
_entity_poly.pdbx_seq_one_letter_code
_entity_poly.pdbx_strand_id
1 'polypeptide(L)'
;MGSKRTVGKFADEAAEGLMKPLKKIVKKGDEFDDVARRTDTPTPTPTPAPKPKKPIPPAVRKRMEEGNEFNRQREPIYTAKGGGNELTLDNGKRVDSYVPGKEIVSRKHTDLSKVKEDTAIGYLRELDNKYSPGSTLKDTPHARTQIGDDVAKPMRGDPILEVPPQPNGVPENVLKEAERLGITIRDSDGKVYELDD
;
A
#
# COMPACT_ATOMS: atom_id res chain seq x y z
N MET A 1 -59.07 -9.06 -26.71
CA MET A 1 -58.51 -9.74 -25.52
C MET A 1 -57.72 -8.71 -24.73
N GLY A 2 -58.13 -8.29 -23.54
CA GLY A 2 -58.15 -9.11 -22.32
C GLY A 2 -56.69 -9.36 -21.90
N SER A 3 -56.16 -8.95 -20.75
CA SER A 3 -56.77 -8.72 -19.45
C SER A 3 -55.78 -7.92 -18.58
N LYS A 4 -56.31 -7.03 -17.74
CA LYS A 4 -55.60 -6.50 -16.57
C LYS A 4 -55.30 -7.66 -15.63
N ARG A 5 -54.08 -7.77 -15.10
CA ARG A 5 -53.78 -8.63 -13.95
C ARG A 5 -53.33 -7.78 -12.77
N THR A 6 -54.17 -7.81 -11.74
CA THR A 6 -53.92 -7.42 -10.35
C THR A 6 -53.64 -8.68 -9.54
N VAL A 7 -52.59 -8.68 -8.71
CA VAL A 7 -52.39 -9.34 -7.40
C VAL A 7 -50.91 -9.06 -7.05
N GLY A 8 -50.46 -8.53 -5.92
CA GLY A 8 -50.81 -8.69 -4.50
C GLY A 8 -49.50 -9.14 -3.81
N LYS A 9 -48.79 -8.28 -3.05
CA LYS A 9 -48.89 -7.97 -1.60
C LYS A 9 -47.92 -8.84 -0.75
N PHE A 10 -47.32 -8.20 0.27
CA PHE A 10 -46.52 -8.77 1.41
C PHE A 10 -45.05 -9.12 1.11
N ALA A 11 -44.04 -8.85 1.93
CA ALA A 11 -43.85 -8.12 3.20
C ALA A 11 -42.32 -7.98 3.44
N ASP A 12 -41.91 -6.99 4.25
CA ASP A 12 -40.80 -7.04 5.22
C ASP A 12 -39.36 -7.34 4.74
N GLU A 13 -38.26 -6.83 5.29
CA GLU A 13 -37.91 -5.88 6.35
C GLU A 13 -36.37 -5.73 6.25
N ALA A 14 -35.82 -4.66 6.84
CA ALA A 14 -34.44 -4.57 7.32
C ALA A 14 -33.27 -4.52 6.32
N ALA A 15 -32.84 -3.29 5.98
CA ALA A 15 -31.41 -2.92 5.99
C ALA A 15 -31.19 -1.38 5.90
N GLU A 16 -31.95 -0.60 6.68
CA GLU A 16 -31.53 0.77 7.02
C GLU A 16 -30.94 0.75 8.43
N GLY A 17 -29.67 0.37 8.50
CA GLY A 17 -28.90 0.35 9.73
C GLY A 17 -27.48 0.77 9.41
N LEU A 18 -27.16 2.05 9.64
CA LEU A 18 -26.07 2.48 10.54
C LEU A 18 -25.75 3.99 10.37
N MET A 19 -26.71 4.89 10.59
CA MET A 19 -26.41 6.26 11.03
C MET A 19 -27.43 6.76 12.06
N LYS A 20 -27.08 6.51 13.32
CA LYS A 20 -27.34 7.22 14.62
C LYS A 20 -28.34 8.41 14.60
N PRO A 21 -29.15 8.59 15.67
CA PRO A 21 -28.62 9.29 16.86
C PRO A 21 -29.11 8.77 18.23
N LEU A 22 -28.16 8.61 19.16
CA LEU A 22 -28.38 8.50 20.60
C LEU A 22 -28.98 9.83 21.12
N LYS A 23 -30.31 9.94 21.13
CA LYS A 23 -31.07 10.91 21.93
C LYS A 23 -31.93 10.16 22.95
N LYS A 24 -31.34 9.93 24.12
CA LYS A 24 -31.98 9.67 25.42
C LYS A 24 -30.96 10.24 26.40
N ILE A 25 -31.15 11.40 27.04
CA ILE A 25 -32.09 11.65 28.13
C ILE A 25 -32.14 13.17 28.30
N VAL A 26 -33.28 13.81 28.03
CA VAL A 26 -33.62 15.14 28.56
C VAL A 26 -35.11 15.10 28.91
N LYS A 27 -35.42 15.08 30.20
CA LYS A 27 -36.66 15.60 30.79
C LYS A 27 -36.49 15.68 32.30
N LYS A 28 -36.13 16.86 32.80
CA LYS A 28 -36.83 17.58 33.87
C LYS A 28 -36.24 18.99 33.95
N GLY A 29 -37.08 19.99 33.74
CA GLY A 29 -36.71 21.40 33.91
C GLY A 29 -36.77 21.77 35.38
N ASP A 30 -35.98 22.77 35.74
CA ASP A 30 -36.29 23.81 36.71
C ASP A 30 -35.48 25.07 36.34
N GLU A 31 -36.06 26.22 36.67
CA GLU A 31 -35.73 27.62 36.39
C GLU A 31 -34.26 28.03 36.18
N PHE A 32 -34.03 28.94 35.24
CA PHE A 32 -32.85 29.81 35.21
C PHE A 32 -33.32 31.27 35.25
N ASP A 33 -33.45 31.79 36.47
CA ASP A 33 -33.34 33.22 36.74
C ASP A 33 -31.85 33.63 36.78
N ASP A 34 -31.61 34.83 36.27
CA ASP A 34 -30.38 35.62 36.31
C ASP A 34 -29.53 35.42 37.59
N VAL A 35 -28.24 35.08 37.46
CA VAL A 35 -27.11 35.66 38.24
C VAL A 35 -25.76 35.32 37.57
N ALA A 36 -25.14 36.37 37.02
CA ALA A 36 -23.71 36.71 36.99
C ALA A 36 -22.62 35.61 37.15
N ARG A 37 -21.75 35.58 36.11
CA ARG A 37 -20.27 35.60 36.21
C ARG A 37 -19.59 34.45 36.97
N ARG A 38 -19.32 33.34 36.27
CA ARG A 38 -18.17 32.45 36.55
C ARG A 38 -17.56 31.93 35.25
N THR A 39 -16.35 32.37 34.94
CA THR A 39 -15.49 31.81 33.90
C THR A 39 -14.67 30.68 34.51
N ASP A 40 -15.19 29.45 34.49
CA ASP A 40 -14.40 28.26 34.81
C ASP A 40 -14.33 27.37 33.56
N THR A 41 -13.35 27.68 32.70
CA THR A 41 -12.86 26.77 31.66
C THR A 41 -12.14 25.61 32.34
N PRO A 42 -12.54 24.33 32.13
CA PRO A 42 -11.78 23.21 32.66
C PRO A 42 -10.41 23.15 31.97
N THR A 43 -9.34 23.20 32.77
CA THR A 43 -7.96 23.05 32.30
C THR A 43 -7.79 21.67 31.64
N PRO A 44 -7.23 21.57 30.42
CA PRO A 44 -6.93 20.28 29.82
C PRO A 44 -5.87 19.58 30.67
N THR A 45 -6.18 18.37 31.14
CA THR A 45 -5.22 17.51 31.84
C THR A 45 -4.05 17.18 30.90
N PRO A 46 -2.79 17.29 31.34
CA PRO A 46 -1.66 16.94 30.49
C PRO A 46 -1.68 15.44 30.14
N THR A 47 -1.70 15.13 28.85
CA THR A 47 -1.48 13.78 28.33
C THR A 47 -0.12 13.27 28.84
N PRO A 48 -0.02 12.04 29.36
CA PRO A 48 1.25 11.49 29.81
C PRO A 48 2.23 11.43 28.64
N ALA A 49 3.47 11.87 28.89
CA ALA A 49 4.54 11.85 27.89
C ALA A 49 4.71 10.46 27.27
N PRO A 50 4.94 10.35 25.95
CA PRO A 50 5.15 9.07 25.30
C PRO A 50 6.38 8.39 25.90
N LYS A 51 6.23 7.11 26.29
CA LYS A 51 7.34 6.30 26.81
C LYS A 51 8.47 6.25 25.77
N PRO A 52 9.75 6.31 26.19
CA PRO A 52 10.87 6.24 25.25
C PRO A 52 10.82 4.92 24.48
N LYS A 53 10.92 4.99 23.15
CA LYS A 53 10.97 3.81 22.28
C LYS A 53 12.26 3.04 22.57
N LYS A 54 12.16 1.72 22.75
CA LYS A 54 13.34 0.86 22.89
C LYS A 54 14.26 1.03 21.67
N PRO A 55 15.60 1.04 21.83
CA PRO A 55 16.51 1.16 20.71
C PRO A 55 16.36 -0.04 19.77
N ILE A 56 16.46 0.22 18.46
CA ILE A 56 16.41 -0.82 17.43
C ILE A 56 17.65 -1.72 17.58
N PRO A 57 17.52 -3.06 17.59
CA PRO A 57 18.67 -3.96 17.68
C PRO A 57 19.70 -3.73 16.56
N PRO A 58 21.02 -3.83 16.82
CA PRO A 58 22.05 -3.52 15.83
C PRO A 58 21.91 -4.29 14.51
N ALA A 59 21.58 -5.59 14.58
CA ALA A 59 21.39 -6.41 13.38
C ALA A 59 20.17 -5.98 12.54
N VAL A 60 19.10 -5.49 13.18
CA VAL A 60 17.92 -4.96 12.48
C VAL A 60 18.26 -3.64 11.80
N ARG A 61 18.98 -2.77 12.51
CA ARG A 61 19.46 -1.49 11.97
C ARG A 61 20.35 -1.70 10.75
N LYS A 62 21.30 -2.64 10.81
CA LYS A 62 22.18 -2.97 9.68
C LYS A 62 21.39 -3.39 8.44
N ARG A 63 20.40 -4.28 8.57
CA ARG A 63 19.54 -4.70 7.46
C ARG A 63 18.74 -3.55 6.86
N MET A 64 18.27 -2.62 7.69
CA MET A 64 17.57 -1.42 7.22
C MET A 64 18.51 -0.50 6.45
N GLU A 65 19.75 -0.32 6.93
CA GLU A 65 20.77 0.48 6.25
C GLU A 65 21.13 -0.12 4.88
N GLU A 66 21.35 -1.44 4.81
CA GLU A 66 21.64 -2.17 3.57
C GLU A 66 20.48 -2.08 2.57
N GLY A 67 19.24 -2.25 3.02
CA GLY A 67 18.05 -2.09 2.17
C GLY A 67 17.90 -0.66 1.64
N ASN A 68 18.15 0.35 2.48
CA ASN A 68 18.12 1.75 2.06
C ASN A 68 19.24 2.08 1.08
N GLU A 69 20.43 1.50 1.28
CA GLU A 69 21.55 1.66 0.37
C GLU A 69 21.26 1.05 -1.00
N PHE A 70 20.72 -0.18 -1.02
CA PHE A 70 20.25 -0.82 -2.24
C PHE A 70 19.25 0.08 -2.98
N ASN A 71 18.28 0.66 -2.26
CA ASN A 71 17.34 1.60 -2.87
C ASN A 71 18.06 2.82 -3.48
N ARG A 72 18.96 3.47 -2.74
CA ARG A 72 19.72 4.64 -3.23
C ARG A 72 20.56 4.31 -4.47
N GLN A 73 21.14 3.11 -4.54
CA GLN A 73 21.92 2.68 -5.70
C GLN A 73 21.04 2.43 -6.93
N ARG A 74 19.81 1.93 -6.74
CA ARG A 74 18.91 1.58 -7.85
C ARG A 74 18.10 2.76 -8.39
N GLU A 75 17.76 3.76 -7.56
CA GLU A 75 16.92 4.90 -7.98
C GLU A 75 17.43 5.64 -9.24
N PRO A 76 18.74 5.99 -9.34
CA PRO A 76 19.24 6.70 -10.52
C PRO A 76 19.07 5.92 -11.83
N ILE A 77 19.08 4.58 -11.77
CA ILE A 77 18.87 3.73 -12.94
C ILE A 77 17.46 3.92 -13.50
N TYR A 78 16.46 3.95 -12.63
CA TYR A 78 15.07 4.15 -13.03
C TYR A 78 14.79 5.59 -13.45
N THR A 79 15.41 6.57 -12.79
CA THR A 79 15.36 7.98 -13.24
C THR A 79 15.95 8.12 -14.64
N ALA A 80 17.11 7.51 -14.92
CA ALA A 80 17.75 7.55 -16.24
C ALA A 80 16.91 6.87 -17.34
N LYS A 81 16.06 5.91 -16.97
CA LYS A 81 15.08 5.28 -17.88
C LYS A 81 13.84 6.13 -18.14
N GLY A 82 13.74 7.34 -17.58
CA GLY A 82 12.57 8.21 -17.64
C GLY A 82 11.45 7.79 -16.67
N GLY A 83 11.79 7.04 -15.62
CA GLY A 83 10.87 6.62 -14.58
C GLY A 83 10.92 7.51 -13.34
N GLY A 84 10.03 7.21 -12.40
CA GLY A 84 9.99 7.84 -11.07
C GLY A 84 10.18 6.83 -9.95
N ASN A 85 10.66 7.31 -8.81
CA ASN A 85 10.94 6.53 -7.62
C ASN A 85 10.05 6.95 -6.44
N GLU A 86 9.75 5.97 -5.58
CA GLU A 86 8.94 6.12 -4.36
C GLU A 86 7.57 6.78 -4.62
N LEU A 87 6.88 6.37 -5.68
CA LEU A 87 5.61 6.98 -6.07
C LEU A 87 4.44 6.41 -5.27
N THR A 88 3.52 7.29 -4.85
CA THR A 88 2.35 6.91 -4.07
C THR A 88 1.18 6.59 -4.99
N LEU A 89 0.47 5.50 -4.72
CA LEU A 89 -0.78 5.11 -5.38
C LEU A 89 -1.98 5.75 -4.65
N ASP A 90 -3.13 5.85 -5.33
CA ASP A 90 -4.35 6.42 -4.72
C ASP A 90 -4.85 5.65 -3.50
N ASN A 91 -4.58 4.34 -3.45
CA ASN A 91 -4.89 3.49 -2.30
C ASN A 91 -3.90 3.67 -1.11
N GLY A 92 -2.98 4.63 -1.19
CA GLY A 92 -1.99 4.95 -0.15
C GLY A 92 -0.78 4.02 -0.12
N LYS A 93 -0.73 2.99 -0.97
CA LYS A 93 0.48 2.15 -1.12
C LYS A 93 1.54 2.89 -1.94
N ARG A 94 2.77 2.38 -1.93
CA ARG A 94 3.91 2.99 -2.61
C ARG A 94 4.61 1.98 -3.51
N VAL A 95 4.94 2.40 -4.73
CA VAL A 95 5.81 1.69 -5.66
C VAL A 95 7.25 2.16 -5.48
N ASP A 96 8.20 1.24 -5.56
CA ASP A 96 9.61 1.59 -5.38
C ASP A 96 10.13 2.33 -6.59
N SER A 97 9.88 1.82 -7.80
CA SER A 97 10.16 2.52 -9.06
C SER A 97 9.13 2.19 -10.15
N TYR A 98 8.82 3.17 -10.99
CA TYR A 98 7.90 3.00 -12.12
C TYR A 98 8.47 3.67 -13.37
N VAL A 99 8.56 2.92 -14.46
CA VAL A 99 8.89 3.44 -15.79
C VAL A 99 7.62 3.36 -16.66
N PRO A 100 7.03 4.51 -17.04
CA PRO A 100 5.75 4.54 -17.76
C PRO A 100 5.70 3.61 -18.97
N GLY A 101 4.71 2.72 -18.97
CA GLY A 101 4.47 1.75 -20.04
C GLY A 101 5.50 0.62 -20.17
N LYS A 102 6.47 0.53 -19.25
CA LYS A 102 7.59 -0.42 -19.36
C LYS A 102 7.74 -1.32 -18.14
N GLU A 103 8.00 -0.74 -16.97
CA GLU A 103 8.41 -1.53 -15.78
C GLU A 103 7.68 -1.01 -14.53
N ILE A 104 7.10 -1.93 -13.74
CA ILE A 104 6.58 -1.67 -12.40
C ILE A 104 7.45 -2.44 -11.41
N VAL A 105 8.26 -1.74 -10.62
CA VAL A 105 9.34 -2.38 -9.86
C VAL A 105 9.07 -2.33 -8.36
N SER A 106 9.18 -3.51 -7.74
CA SER A 106 9.34 -3.67 -6.29
C SER A 106 10.74 -4.18 -6.00
N ARG A 107 11.44 -3.54 -5.07
CA ARG A 107 12.81 -3.90 -4.67
C ARG A 107 12.81 -4.68 -3.38
N LYS A 108 13.66 -5.71 -3.31
CA LYS A 108 13.92 -6.47 -2.08
C LYS A 108 15.41 -6.75 -1.97
N HIS A 109 16.06 -6.15 -0.98
CA HIS A 109 17.44 -6.46 -0.66
C HIS A 109 17.53 -7.80 0.11
N THR A 110 17.45 -8.92 -0.62
CA THR A 110 17.41 -10.26 -0.04
C THR A 110 17.92 -11.30 -1.03
N ASP A 111 18.68 -12.26 -0.52
CA ASP A 111 18.98 -13.51 -1.23
C ASP A 111 17.81 -14.47 -1.01
N LEU A 112 17.06 -14.75 -2.07
CA LEU A 112 15.83 -15.55 -2.06
C LEU A 112 16.11 -17.00 -1.65
N SER A 113 17.33 -17.49 -1.85
CA SER A 113 17.76 -18.82 -1.37
C SER A 113 17.97 -18.90 0.15
N LYS A 114 18.11 -17.75 0.82
CA LYS A 114 18.41 -17.66 2.27
C LYS A 114 17.19 -17.35 3.13
N VAL A 115 16.03 -17.13 2.53
CA VAL A 115 14.76 -16.95 3.25
C VAL A 115 13.90 -18.20 3.10
N LYS A 116 12.85 -18.28 3.93
CA LYS A 116 11.83 -19.31 3.73
C LYS A 116 11.16 -19.09 2.37
N GLU A 117 10.89 -20.18 1.67
CA GLU A 117 10.23 -20.16 0.36
C GLU A 117 8.91 -19.36 0.39
N ASP A 118 8.05 -19.61 1.38
CA ASP A 118 6.81 -18.84 1.60
C ASP A 118 7.02 -17.33 1.73
N THR A 119 8.17 -16.92 2.27
CA THR A 119 8.52 -15.49 2.38
C THR A 119 8.87 -14.91 1.02
N ALA A 120 9.64 -15.63 0.20
CA ALA A 120 9.97 -15.21 -1.16
C ALA A 120 8.71 -15.17 -2.06
N ILE A 121 7.87 -16.21 -1.99
CA ILE A 121 6.55 -16.24 -2.64
C ILE A 121 5.66 -15.09 -2.15
N GLY A 122 5.72 -14.78 -0.85
CA GLY A 122 5.04 -13.64 -0.27
C GLY A 122 5.38 -12.31 -0.94
N TYR A 123 6.65 -12.09 -1.32
CA TYR A 123 7.04 -10.88 -2.06
C TYR A 123 6.40 -10.79 -3.44
N LEU A 124 6.31 -11.91 -4.17
CA LEU A 124 5.67 -11.98 -5.48
C LEU A 124 4.17 -11.69 -5.38
N ARG A 125 3.50 -12.33 -4.41
CA ARG A 125 2.08 -12.07 -4.14
C ARG A 125 1.83 -10.65 -3.68
N GLU A 126 2.74 -10.06 -2.90
CA GLU A 126 2.63 -8.66 -2.50
C GLU A 126 2.74 -7.73 -3.71
N LEU A 127 3.67 -8.01 -4.64
CA LEU A 127 3.81 -7.27 -5.90
C LEU A 127 2.51 -7.37 -6.73
N ASP A 128 2.02 -8.57 -7.00
CA ASP A 128 0.77 -8.81 -7.74
C ASP A 128 -0.43 -8.09 -7.10
N ASN A 129 -0.64 -8.25 -5.79
CA ASN A 129 -1.73 -7.61 -5.07
C ASN A 129 -1.62 -6.08 -5.00
N LYS A 130 -0.40 -5.54 -4.99
CA LYS A 130 -0.15 -4.09 -4.93
C LYS A 130 -0.53 -3.38 -6.22
N TYR A 131 -0.41 -4.05 -7.36
CA TYR A 131 -0.60 -3.47 -8.69
C TYR A 131 -1.78 -4.08 -9.44
N SER A 132 -2.78 -4.56 -8.70
CA SER A 132 -4.04 -5.08 -9.26
C SER A 132 -4.66 -4.10 -10.28
N PRO A 133 -5.39 -4.61 -11.30
CA PRO A 133 -5.97 -3.80 -12.37
C PRO A 133 -6.75 -2.59 -11.84
N GLY A 134 -6.40 -1.39 -12.33
CA GLY A 134 -7.03 -0.12 -11.93
C GLY A 134 -6.25 0.70 -10.90
N SER A 135 -5.06 0.24 -10.48
CA SER A 135 -4.17 1.03 -9.62
C SER A 135 -3.66 2.28 -10.36
N THR A 136 -3.97 3.45 -9.81
CA THR A 136 -3.60 4.76 -10.35
C THR A 136 -2.59 5.45 -9.43
N LEU A 137 -1.63 6.15 -10.04
CA LEU A 137 -0.68 6.98 -9.32
C LEU A 137 -1.34 8.23 -8.78
N LYS A 138 -1.14 8.49 -7.49
CA LYS A 138 -1.65 9.68 -6.83
C LYS A 138 -0.99 10.93 -7.41
N ASP A 139 -1.82 11.91 -7.74
CA ASP A 139 -1.34 13.19 -8.24
C ASP A 139 -0.67 14.01 -7.13
N THR A 140 0.66 13.93 -7.09
CA THR A 140 1.50 14.63 -6.12
C THR A 140 2.56 15.46 -6.84
N PRO A 141 3.03 16.57 -6.25
CA PRO A 141 4.14 17.34 -6.83
C PRO A 141 5.37 16.46 -7.15
N HIS A 142 5.71 15.54 -6.24
CA HIS A 142 6.83 14.59 -6.39
C HIS A 142 6.68 13.66 -7.61
N ALA A 143 5.47 13.15 -7.84
CA ALA A 143 5.22 12.31 -9.01
C ALA A 143 5.29 13.13 -10.30
N ARG A 144 4.68 14.33 -10.33
CA ARG A 144 4.70 15.20 -11.51
C ARG A 144 6.11 15.63 -11.91
N THR A 145 7.00 15.87 -10.95
CA THR A 145 8.40 16.21 -11.25
C THR A 145 9.20 15.08 -11.88
N GLN A 146 8.79 13.82 -11.67
CA GLN A 146 9.54 12.65 -12.16
C GLN A 146 8.97 12.07 -13.45
N ILE A 147 7.64 11.97 -13.55
CA ILE A 147 6.97 11.28 -14.67
C ILE A 147 5.91 12.13 -15.39
N GLY A 148 5.83 13.43 -15.07
CA GLY A 148 5.03 14.41 -15.81
C GLY A 148 3.57 14.01 -16.00
N ASP A 149 3.14 13.92 -17.26
CA ASP A 149 1.76 13.64 -17.64
C ASP A 149 1.32 12.19 -17.36
N ASP A 150 2.23 11.28 -16.99
CA ASP A 150 1.88 9.89 -16.66
C ASP A 150 1.36 9.70 -15.23
N VAL A 151 1.31 10.79 -14.45
CA VAL A 151 0.59 10.84 -13.18
C VAL A 151 -0.91 10.75 -13.40
N ALA A 152 -1.66 10.25 -12.41
CA ALA A 152 -3.11 10.07 -12.47
C ALA A 152 -3.62 9.16 -13.59
N LYS A 153 -2.72 8.43 -14.27
CA LYS A 153 -3.06 7.36 -15.21
C LYS A 153 -2.95 5.99 -14.53
N PRO A 154 -3.73 5.00 -15.00
CA PRO A 154 -3.53 3.61 -14.61
C PRO A 154 -2.10 3.17 -14.97
N MET A 155 -1.39 2.58 -14.01
CA MET A 155 -0.05 2.07 -14.27
C MET A 155 -0.09 0.94 -15.28
N ARG A 156 0.85 0.98 -16.23
CA ARG A 156 1.12 -0.07 -17.22
C ARG A 156 2.60 -0.37 -17.28
N GLY A 157 2.94 -1.65 -17.46
CA GLY A 157 4.31 -2.15 -17.57
C GLY A 157 4.42 -3.53 -16.97
N ASP A 158 5.55 -4.18 -17.22
CA ASP A 158 5.84 -5.52 -16.71
C ASP A 158 6.19 -5.45 -15.22
N PRO A 159 5.60 -6.31 -14.37
CA PRO A 159 5.92 -6.33 -12.95
C PRO A 159 7.27 -7.02 -12.72
N ILE A 160 8.17 -6.32 -12.02
CA ILE A 160 9.53 -6.79 -11.75
C ILE A 160 9.77 -6.85 -10.25
N LEU A 161 10.18 -8.01 -9.77
CA LEU A 161 10.82 -8.15 -8.46
C LEU A 161 12.34 -7.98 -8.64
N GLU A 162 12.86 -6.82 -8.26
CA GLU A 162 14.30 -6.53 -8.33
C GLU A 162 15.01 -6.91 -7.03
N VAL A 163 16.07 -7.72 -7.15
CA VAL A 163 16.86 -8.27 -6.03
C VAL A 163 18.37 -8.04 -6.23
N PRO A 164 19.23 -8.24 -5.21
CA PRO A 164 20.67 -8.36 -5.42
C PRO A 164 21.01 -9.63 -6.23
N PRO A 165 22.26 -9.78 -6.70
CA PRO A 165 22.69 -11.00 -7.38
C PRO A 165 22.45 -12.24 -6.50
N GLN A 166 21.91 -13.30 -7.09
CA GLN A 166 21.55 -14.55 -6.41
C GLN A 166 22.63 -15.62 -6.70
N PRO A 167 23.68 -15.73 -5.87
CA PRO A 167 24.81 -16.63 -6.14
C PRO A 167 24.41 -18.11 -6.14
N ASN A 168 23.37 -18.47 -5.38
CA ASN A 168 22.83 -19.83 -5.32
C ASN A 168 21.63 -20.04 -6.25
N GLY A 169 21.35 -19.09 -7.15
CA GLY A 169 20.13 -19.07 -7.95
C GLY A 169 18.88 -18.73 -7.13
N VAL A 170 17.74 -18.76 -7.82
CA VAL A 170 16.42 -18.56 -7.22
C VAL A 170 15.77 -19.93 -7.05
N PRO A 171 15.14 -20.23 -5.89
CA PRO A 171 14.46 -21.51 -5.70
C PRO A 171 13.38 -21.76 -6.77
N GLU A 172 13.30 -22.98 -7.28
CA GLU A 172 12.41 -23.36 -8.40
C GLU A 172 10.94 -23.03 -8.15
N ASN A 173 10.43 -23.28 -6.93
CA ASN A 173 9.05 -22.95 -6.58
C ASN A 173 8.76 -21.45 -6.59
N VAL A 174 9.77 -20.61 -6.31
CA VAL A 174 9.65 -19.16 -6.41
C VAL A 174 9.58 -18.74 -7.88
N LEU A 175 10.37 -19.37 -8.75
CA LEU A 175 10.32 -19.15 -10.20
C LEU A 175 8.97 -19.58 -10.80
N LYS A 176 8.45 -20.74 -10.41
CA LYS A 176 7.11 -21.21 -10.80
C LYS A 176 6.00 -20.23 -10.41
N GLU A 177 6.05 -19.71 -9.18
CA GLU A 177 5.05 -18.72 -8.74
C GLU A 177 5.21 -17.39 -9.49
N ALA A 178 6.45 -16.98 -9.78
CA ALA A 178 6.71 -15.76 -10.55
C ALA A 178 6.16 -15.87 -11.97
N GLU A 179 6.42 -17.00 -12.66
CA GLU A 179 5.85 -17.31 -13.97
C GLU A 179 4.32 -17.32 -13.93
N ARG A 180 3.73 -18.00 -12.94
CA ARG A 180 2.26 -18.06 -12.77
C ARG A 180 1.63 -16.68 -12.61
N LEU A 181 2.33 -15.74 -11.97
CA LEU A 181 1.89 -14.37 -11.74
C LEU A 181 2.32 -13.40 -12.86
N GLY A 182 3.08 -13.86 -13.86
CA GLY A 182 3.64 -13.01 -14.91
C GLY A 182 4.64 -11.98 -14.38
N ILE A 183 5.38 -12.32 -13.32
CA ILE A 183 6.38 -11.46 -12.68
C ILE A 183 7.78 -11.86 -13.11
N THR A 184 8.58 -10.90 -13.56
CA THR A 184 10.00 -11.11 -13.82
C THR A 184 10.82 -10.95 -12.55
N ILE A 185 11.69 -11.91 -12.24
CA ILE A 185 12.72 -11.77 -11.20
C ILE A 185 14.02 -11.36 -11.88
N ARG A 186 14.53 -10.17 -11.54
CA ARG A 186 15.74 -9.59 -12.14
C ARG A 186 16.69 -9.13 -11.04
N ASP A 187 17.99 -9.44 -11.13
CA ASP A 187 18.96 -8.88 -10.20
C ASP A 187 19.44 -7.46 -10.60
N SER A 188 20.20 -6.83 -9.71
CA SER A 188 20.79 -5.51 -9.95
C SER A 188 21.79 -5.45 -11.10
N ASP A 189 22.36 -6.60 -11.49
CA ASP A 189 23.33 -6.73 -12.58
C ASP A 189 22.61 -6.94 -13.93
N GLY A 190 21.28 -7.12 -13.89
CA GLY A 190 20.42 -7.29 -15.05
C GLY A 190 20.16 -8.76 -15.42
N LYS A 191 20.65 -9.72 -14.63
CA LYS A 191 20.34 -11.14 -14.84
C LYS A 191 18.87 -11.39 -14.53
N VAL A 192 18.17 -11.99 -15.49
CA VAL A 192 16.81 -12.51 -15.30
C VAL A 192 16.90 -13.98 -14.91
N TYR A 193 16.04 -14.39 -13.99
CA TYR A 193 15.95 -15.78 -13.54
C TYR A 193 14.63 -16.38 -14.04
N GLU A 194 14.73 -17.51 -14.73
CA GLU A 194 13.64 -18.24 -15.37
C GLU A 194 13.76 -19.73 -15.03
N LEU A 195 12.69 -20.50 -15.26
CA LEU A 195 12.77 -21.96 -15.17
C LEU A 195 13.58 -22.48 -16.36
N ASP A 196 14.47 -23.43 -16.10
CA ASP A 196 15.13 -24.16 -17.19
C ASP A 196 14.09 -25.05 -17.90
N ASP A 197 14.04 -24.98 -19.24
CA ASP A 197 13.15 -25.79 -20.11
C ASP A 197 13.51 -27.29 -20.14
#